data_AF-A0A0W0SBY1-F1
#
_entry.id   AF-A0A0W0SBY1-F1
#
_cell.length_a   1.000
_cell.length_b   1.000
_cell.length_c   1.000
_cell.angle_alpha   90.00
_cell.angle_beta   90.00
_cell.angle_gamma   90.00
#
_symmetry.space_group_name_H-M   'P 1'
#
loop_
_entity.id
_entity.type
_entity.pdbx_description
1 polymer ?
#
loop_
_entity_poly.entity_id
_entity_poly.type
_entity_poly.pdbx_seq_one_letter_code
_entity_poly.pdbx_strand_id
1 'polypeptide(L)'
;MRTEQTALAQVASEWYNLRKLINRSQEKSFFKSGGSLTAVDHFFNLIALDRQPMTIGELAEALQALEHLTITNAASKKVSFAHWLDKNRYRTSQNIGIEQKKVDERPSDKKDVQCSIPENSALFRLLLKTHDVLISYHELANFHAQGEIPCSEITYSQSDLKESQAIYDIETSTQEEETSDKYTVIKDLVRKGVTMDGATIIPGNVDDHNDRIILEAIQNFAGDKIDTPHSRANKLYHFGGQFLHGSLLREFTNTTKLTEGNIQGLERGRTTGHINWSKDSNGTLYATVDLKILSCSYADPSDTNSPQRIFAMASDGISLIELNDNELAKTMEQCRREVTGETENNIVPIAEIKAKIEMVKNETGTGYMFKVSEFTTKYNTPQLVSTKAPEPMENLLYKTM
;
A
#
# COMPACT_ATOMS: atom_id res chain seq x y z
N MET A 1 -17.31 4.02 -13.32
CA MET A 1 -15.88 4.28 -13.16
C MET A 1 -15.21 4.41 -14.50
N ARG A 2 -15.01 5.65 -14.95
CA ARG A 2 -13.99 5.91 -15.97
C ARG A 2 -12.66 5.82 -15.24
N THR A 3 -11.80 4.88 -15.59
CA THR A 3 -10.38 4.98 -15.26
C THR A 3 -9.90 6.31 -15.85
N GLU A 4 -9.80 7.37 -15.06
CA GLU A 4 -9.04 8.53 -15.47
C GLU A 4 -7.65 8.00 -15.80
N GLN A 5 -7.26 8.08 -17.07
CA GLN A 5 -5.92 7.68 -17.47
C GLN A 5 -4.96 8.64 -16.77
N THR A 6 -4.24 8.12 -15.77
CA THR A 6 -3.19 8.84 -15.06
C THR A 6 -2.22 9.47 -16.07
N ALA A 7 -1.52 10.54 -15.70
CA ALA A 7 -0.52 11.15 -16.58
C ALA A 7 0.54 10.14 -17.03
N LEU A 8 0.88 9.17 -16.16
CA LEU A 8 1.77 8.06 -16.50
C LEU A 8 1.15 7.12 -17.54
N ALA A 9 -0.15 6.80 -17.44
CA ALA A 9 -0.85 5.99 -18.46
C ALA A 9 -0.90 6.71 -19.82
N GLN A 10 -1.06 8.03 -19.83
CA GLN A 10 -1.01 8.84 -21.05
C GLN A 10 0.39 8.83 -21.66
N VAL A 11 1.43 9.02 -20.85
CA VAL A 11 2.84 8.91 -21.28
C VAL A 11 3.14 7.53 -21.83
N ALA A 12 2.68 6.46 -21.16
CA ALA A 12 2.81 5.09 -21.64
C ALA A 12 2.15 4.88 -23.01
N SER A 13 0.97 5.49 -23.24
CA SER A 13 0.27 5.46 -24.54
C SER A 13 1.04 6.21 -25.64
N GLU A 14 1.59 7.39 -25.35
CA GLU A 14 2.42 8.17 -26.29
C GLU A 14 3.65 7.39 -26.73
N TRP A 15 4.32 6.77 -25.76
CA TRP A 15 5.39 5.82 -25.99
C TRP A 15 4.90 4.64 -26.87
N TYR A 16 3.83 3.95 -26.51
CA TYR A 16 3.32 2.83 -27.30
C TYR A 16 2.99 3.20 -28.76
N ASN A 17 2.45 4.40 -28.98
CA ASN A 17 2.21 4.93 -30.32
C ASN A 17 3.52 5.19 -31.09
N LEU A 18 4.55 5.74 -30.43
CA LEU A 18 5.87 5.88 -31.03
C LEU A 18 6.43 4.52 -31.45
N ARG A 19 6.34 3.50 -30.58
CA ARG A 19 6.76 2.12 -30.90
C ARG A 19 6.03 1.57 -32.13
N LYS A 20 4.71 1.73 -32.20
CA LYS A 20 3.90 1.32 -33.36
C LYS A 20 4.31 2.03 -34.65
N LEU A 21 4.54 3.34 -34.60
CA LEU A 21 4.96 4.14 -35.76
C LEU A 21 6.31 3.68 -36.27
N ILE A 22 7.25 3.45 -35.35
CA ILE A 22 8.56 2.93 -35.66
C ILE A 22 8.45 1.55 -36.34
N ASN A 23 7.69 0.60 -35.79
CA ASN A 23 7.50 -0.73 -36.37
C ASN A 23 6.86 -0.67 -37.77
N ARG A 24 5.81 0.14 -37.96
CA ARG A 24 5.15 0.33 -39.27
C ARG A 24 6.06 0.97 -40.31
N SER A 25 6.94 1.88 -39.91
CA SER A 25 7.91 2.51 -40.82
C SER A 25 8.91 1.48 -41.35
N GLN A 26 9.25 0.46 -40.56
CA GLN A 26 10.15 -0.63 -40.95
C GLN A 26 9.50 -1.65 -41.87
N GLU A 27 8.23 -1.99 -41.66
CA GLU A 27 7.47 -2.84 -42.60
C GLU A 27 7.42 -2.24 -44.02
N LYS A 28 7.47 -0.90 -44.11
CA LYS A 28 7.43 -0.15 -45.38
C LYS A 28 8.80 0.22 -45.95
N SER A 29 9.89 0.14 -45.18
CA SER A 29 11.23 0.53 -45.64
C SER A 29 12.08 -0.70 -45.96
N PHE A 30 12.51 -0.80 -47.23
CA PHE A 30 13.34 -1.89 -47.77
C PHE A 30 14.77 -1.98 -47.16
N PHE A 31 15.16 -1.08 -46.26
CA PHE A 31 16.47 -1.05 -45.61
C PHE A 31 16.35 -1.16 -44.09
N LYS A 32 16.82 -2.30 -43.54
CA LYS A 32 16.85 -2.61 -42.11
C LYS A 32 17.90 -1.77 -41.36
N SER A 33 17.52 -0.64 -40.77
CA SER A 33 18.33 0.03 -39.75
C SER A 33 17.99 -0.54 -38.35
N GLY A 34 18.65 -1.63 -37.97
CA GLY A 34 18.29 -2.43 -36.77
C GLY A 34 18.80 -1.92 -35.41
N GLY A 35 19.75 -0.98 -35.37
CA GLY A 35 20.46 -0.61 -34.13
C GLY A 35 19.75 0.44 -33.24
N SER A 36 19.04 1.40 -33.82
CA SER A 36 18.33 2.44 -33.03
C SER A 36 17.01 1.94 -32.44
N LEU A 37 16.35 0.97 -33.09
CA LEU A 37 15.12 0.35 -32.59
C LEU A 37 15.34 -0.53 -31.36
N THR A 38 16.38 -1.37 -31.39
CA THR A 38 16.69 -2.26 -30.26
C THR A 38 16.97 -1.44 -29.00
N ALA A 39 17.57 -0.25 -29.14
CA ALA A 39 17.77 0.67 -28.03
C ALA A 39 16.45 1.28 -27.50
N VAL A 40 15.52 1.67 -28.38
CA VAL A 40 14.21 2.21 -27.98
C VAL A 40 13.32 1.11 -27.38
N ASP A 41 13.19 -0.06 -28.00
CA ASP A 41 12.43 -1.19 -27.44
C ASP A 41 13.01 -1.68 -26.11
N HIS A 42 14.34 -1.76 -26.00
CA HIS A 42 15.00 -2.10 -24.74
C HIS A 42 14.77 -1.03 -23.68
N PHE A 43 14.78 0.25 -24.04
CA PHE A 43 14.50 1.35 -23.12
C PHE A 43 13.07 1.33 -22.59
N PHE A 44 12.09 1.07 -23.46
CA PHE A 44 10.69 0.89 -23.05
C PHE A 44 10.53 -0.24 -22.04
N ASN A 45 11.12 -1.39 -22.35
CA ASN A 45 11.05 -2.55 -21.47
C ASN A 45 11.77 -2.30 -20.14
N LEU A 46 12.78 -1.44 -20.14
CA LEU A 46 13.61 -1.12 -18.98
C LEU A 46 12.95 -0.08 -18.06
N ILE A 47 12.16 0.86 -18.60
CA ILE A 47 11.32 1.76 -17.78
C ILE A 47 10.00 1.09 -17.37
N ALA A 48 9.56 0.06 -18.11
CA ALA A 48 8.41 -0.77 -17.77
C ALA A 48 7.10 0.02 -17.55
N LEU A 49 6.90 1.09 -18.33
CA LEU A 49 5.70 1.95 -18.27
C LEU A 49 4.39 1.22 -18.57
N ASP A 50 4.48 0.04 -19.19
CA ASP A 50 3.37 -0.87 -19.46
C ASP A 50 2.94 -1.66 -18.22
N ARG A 51 3.73 -1.67 -17.14
CA ARG A 51 3.48 -2.42 -15.91
C ARG A 51 2.81 -1.57 -14.84
N GLN A 52 1.68 -0.95 -15.15
CA GLN A 52 0.88 -0.26 -14.13
C GLN A 52 0.02 -1.24 -13.32
N PRO A 53 -0.29 -0.95 -12.04
CA PRO A 53 0.34 0.09 -11.23
C PRO A 53 1.81 -0.26 -10.89
N MET A 54 2.64 0.78 -10.77
CA MET A 54 4.04 0.70 -10.39
C MET A 54 4.19 0.98 -8.89
N THR A 55 5.03 0.21 -8.21
CA THR A 55 5.46 0.52 -6.83
C THR A 55 6.40 1.73 -6.78
N ILE A 56 6.61 2.31 -5.60
CA ILE A 56 7.53 3.43 -5.37
C ILE A 56 8.94 3.07 -5.86
N GLY A 57 9.41 1.86 -5.53
CA GLY A 57 10.70 1.34 -5.98
C GLY A 57 10.77 1.11 -7.50
N GLU A 58 9.69 0.66 -8.14
CA GLU A 58 9.65 0.56 -9.61
C GLU A 58 9.71 1.94 -10.28
N LEU A 59 9.07 2.96 -9.69
CA LEU A 59 9.18 4.35 -10.16
C LEU A 59 10.62 4.88 -10.00
N ALA A 60 11.27 4.58 -8.87
CA ALA A 60 12.66 4.94 -8.62
C ALA A 60 13.62 4.27 -9.62
N GLU A 61 13.44 2.97 -9.89
CA GLU A 61 14.22 2.22 -10.88
C GLU A 61 14.03 2.79 -12.29
N ALA A 62 12.79 3.10 -12.68
CA ALA A 62 12.46 3.75 -13.94
C ALA A 62 13.10 5.15 -14.09
N LEU A 63 13.11 5.94 -13.01
CA LEU A 63 13.80 7.25 -12.98
C LEU A 63 15.29 7.12 -13.17
N GLN A 64 15.92 6.25 -12.38
CA GLN A 64 17.36 6.01 -12.48
C GLN A 64 17.73 5.53 -13.89
N ALA A 65 16.99 4.56 -14.43
CA ALA A 65 17.15 4.11 -15.81
C ALA A 65 17.16 5.25 -16.83
N LEU A 66 16.18 6.16 -16.73
CA LEU A 66 16.02 7.27 -17.65
C LEU A 66 17.15 8.31 -17.49
N GLU A 67 17.60 8.57 -16.27
CA GLU A 67 18.68 9.51 -15.96
C GLU A 67 20.07 9.02 -16.40
N HIS A 68 20.29 7.70 -16.48
CA HIS A 68 21.54 7.11 -16.98
C HIS A 68 21.67 7.14 -18.51
N LEU A 69 20.64 7.54 -19.25
CA LEU A 69 20.72 7.67 -20.71
C LEU A 69 21.80 8.67 -21.15
N THR A 70 22.40 8.43 -22.31
CA THR A 70 23.32 9.38 -22.94
C THR A 70 22.60 10.21 -23.99
N ILE A 71 22.58 11.53 -23.86
CA ILE A 71 21.99 12.43 -24.85
C ILE A 71 23.07 13.20 -25.62
N THR A 72 22.72 13.71 -26.80
CA THR A 72 23.55 14.64 -27.57
C THR A 72 23.03 16.06 -27.37
N ASN A 73 23.82 16.91 -26.71
CA ASN A 73 23.45 18.30 -26.48
C ASN A 73 23.60 19.18 -27.74
N ALA A 74 23.17 20.44 -27.66
CA ALA A 74 23.27 21.42 -28.75
C ALA A 74 24.70 21.61 -29.30
N ALA A 75 25.74 21.37 -28.49
CA ALA A 75 27.15 21.42 -28.91
C ALA A 75 27.65 20.10 -29.53
N SER A 76 26.76 19.17 -29.86
CA SER A 76 27.05 17.83 -30.36
C SER A 76 27.91 16.98 -29.42
N LYS A 77 27.95 17.31 -28.11
CA LYS A 77 28.65 16.50 -27.11
C LYS A 77 27.69 15.50 -26.47
N LYS A 78 28.19 14.28 -26.27
CA LYS A 78 27.51 13.24 -25.50
C LYS A 78 27.60 13.57 -24.00
N VAL A 79 26.47 13.63 -23.32
CA VAL A 79 26.36 13.85 -21.87
C VAL A 79 25.32 12.90 -21.29
N SER A 80 25.40 12.54 -20.01
CA SER A 80 24.29 11.83 -19.37
C SER A 80 23.05 12.72 -19.27
N PHE A 81 21.87 12.11 -19.29
CA PHE A 81 20.61 12.83 -19.17
C PHE A 81 20.51 13.50 -17.80
N ALA A 82 20.94 12.82 -16.73
CA ALA A 82 21.11 13.41 -15.39
C ALA A 82 21.92 14.71 -15.40
N HIS A 83 23.08 14.72 -16.07
CA HIS A 83 23.92 15.91 -16.14
C HIS A 83 23.25 17.04 -16.93
N TRP A 84 22.52 16.72 -18.00
CA TRP A 84 21.77 17.73 -18.73
C TRP A 84 20.61 18.29 -17.90
N LEU A 85 19.87 17.44 -17.18
CA LEU A 85 18.78 17.86 -16.30
C LEU A 85 19.29 18.85 -15.25
N ASP A 86 20.34 18.47 -14.51
CA ASP A 86 20.96 19.30 -13.47
C ASP A 86 21.44 20.65 -14.03
N LYS A 87 22.17 20.63 -15.16
CA LYS A 87 22.63 21.85 -15.83
C LYS A 87 21.48 22.79 -16.23
N ASN A 88 20.33 22.23 -16.61
CA ASN A 88 19.13 22.98 -17.00
C ASN A 88 18.15 23.20 -15.85
N ARG A 89 18.58 22.95 -14.60
CA ARG A 89 17.80 23.16 -13.36
C ARG A 89 16.55 22.31 -13.24
N TYR A 90 16.52 21.17 -13.92
CA TYR A 90 15.54 20.13 -13.63
C TYR A 90 16.00 19.36 -12.40
N ARG A 91 15.03 18.89 -11.60
CA ARG A 91 15.29 17.98 -10.48
C ARG A 91 15.73 16.63 -11.04
N THR A 92 16.42 15.83 -10.23
CA THR A 92 16.90 14.48 -10.56
C THR A 92 16.61 13.54 -9.39
N SER A 93 16.75 12.23 -9.61
CA SER A 93 16.61 11.20 -8.58
C SER A 93 17.49 11.49 -7.34
N GLN A 94 18.70 12.03 -7.56
CA GLN A 94 19.59 12.46 -6.48
C GLN A 94 19.02 13.64 -5.68
N ASN A 95 18.35 14.59 -6.34
CA ASN A 95 17.78 15.76 -5.64
C ASN A 95 16.63 15.37 -4.71
N ILE A 96 15.93 14.28 -4.99
CA ILE A 96 14.79 13.78 -4.20
C ILE A 96 15.17 12.61 -3.29
N GLY A 97 16.47 12.39 -3.07
CA GLY A 97 16.97 11.43 -2.08
C GLY A 97 16.85 9.96 -2.48
N ILE A 98 16.62 9.64 -3.76
CA ILE A 98 16.66 8.24 -4.22
C ILE A 98 18.12 7.78 -4.18
N GLU A 99 18.44 6.87 -3.26
CA GLU A 99 19.77 6.26 -3.21
C GLU A 99 20.07 5.51 -4.51
N GLN A 100 21.22 5.81 -5.12
CA GLN A 100 21.72 4.99 -6.20
C GLN A 100 21.96 3.59 -5.66
N LYS A 101 21.22 2.59 -6.15
CA LYS A 101 21.58 1.20 -5.88
C LYS A 101 23.03 1.04 -6.30
N LYS A 102 23.90 0.70 -5.34
CA LYS A 102 25.21 0.13 -5.67
C LYS A 102 24.89 -1.16 -6.42
N VAL A 103 24.89 -1.07 -7.74
CA VAL A 103 24.79 -2.24 -8.58
C VAL A 103 25.99 -3.09 -8.19
N ASP A 104 25.77 -4.22 -7.50
CA ASP A 104 26.80 -5.25 -7.38
C ASP A 104 27.10 -5.70 -8.81
N GLU A 105 28.17 -5.13 -9.37
CA GLU A 105 28.49 -5.22 -10.77
C GLU A 105 28.88 -6.65 -11.14
N ARG A 106 27.91 -7.47 -11.51
CA ARG A 106 28.19 -8.65 -12.33
C ARG A 106 28.42 -8.16 -13.77
N PRO A 107 29.61 -8.36 -14.36
CA PRO A 107 29.99 -7.76 -15.64
C PRO A 107 29.21 -8.26 -16.87
N SER A 108 28.24 -9.16 -16.72
CA SER A 108 27.60 -9.87 -17.83
C SER A 108 26.31 -9.24 -18.36
N ASP A 109 25.64 -8.34 -17.63
CA ASP A 109 24.28 -7.89 -17.98
C ASP A 109 24.16 -6.41 -18.40
N LYS A 110 25.24 -5.62 -18.34
CA LYS A 110 25.24 -4.24 -18.87
C LYS A 110 25.46 -4.25 -20.38
N LYS A 111 24.38 -4.36 -21.16
CA LYS A 111 24.31 -3.53 -22.37
C LYS A 111 23.85 -2.16 -21.91
N ASP A 112 24.81 -1.29 -21.59
CA ASP A 112 24.54 0.14 -21.47
C ASP A 112 23.82 0.57 -22.75
N VAL A 113 22.53 0.90 -22.62
CA VAL A 113 21.72 1.35 -23.75
C VAL A 113 22.19 2.75 -24.11
N GLN A 114 23.25 2.83 -24.91
CA GLN A 114 23.75 4.09 -25.45
C GLN A 114 22.85 4.55 -26.61
N CYS A 115 21.67 5.07 -26.28
CA CYS A 115 20.81 5.74 -27.26
C CYS A 115 21.13 7.23 -27.28
N SER A 116 21.93 7.70 -28.25
CA SER A 116 22.29 9.13 -28.38
C SER A 116 21.10 9.92 -28.93
N ILE A 117 20.38 10.63 -28.06
CA ILE A 117 19.15 11.36 -28.43
C ILE A 117 19.47 12.86 -28.59
N PRO A 118 19.19 13.48 -29.76
CA PRO A 118 19.37 14.92 -29.93
C PRO A 118 18.37 15.75 -29.11
N GLU A 119 18.87 16.80 -28.46
CA GLU A 119 18.11 17.73 -27.59
C GLU A 119 16.86 18.35 -28.25
N ASN A 120 16.87 18.58 -29.56
CA ASN A 120 15.73 19.19 -30.28
C ASN A 120 14.70 18.18 -30.82
N SER A 121 14.86 16.89 -30.53
CA SER A 121 13.99 15.84 -31.07
C SER A 121 12.66 15.72 -30.31
N ALA A 122 11.63 15.19 -30.99
CA ALA A 122 10.37 14.86 -30.32
C ALA A 122 10.55 13.79 -29.23
N LEU A 123 11.49 12.87 -29.43
CA LEU A 123 11.87 11.85 -28.46
C LEU A 123 12.47 12.47 -27.19
N PHE A 124 13.31 13.50 -27.33
CA PHE A 124 13.85 14.23 -26.18
C PHE A 124 12.76 14.91 -25.36
N ARG A 125 11.77 15.54 -26.00
CA ARG A 125 10.61 16.12 -25.30
C ARG A 125 9.78 15.07 -24.58
N LEU A 126 9.61 13.89 -25.18
CA LEU A 126 8.90 12.78 -24.54
C LEU A 126 9.68 12.22 -23.33
N LEU A 127 11.01 12.12 -23.42
CA LEU A 127 11.87 11.76 -22.29
C LEU A 127 11.71 12.72 -21.13
N LEU A 128 11.79 14.03 -21.40
CA LEU A 128 11.64 15.06 -20.39
C LEU A 128 10.27 14.98 -19.71
N LYS A 129 9.19 14.86 -20.51
CA LYS A 129 7.83 14.67 -19.98
C LYS A 129 7.71 13.40 -19.12
N THR A 130 8.33 12.30 -19.56
CA THR A 130 8.31 11.03 -18.82
C THR A 130 9.02 11.18 -17.49
N HIS A 131 10.19 11.84 -17.50
CA HIS A 131 10.97 12.13 -16.31
C HIS A 131 10.19 12.97 -15.30
N ASP A 132 9.61 14.09 -15.74
CA ASP A 132 8.82 14.99 -14.88
C ASP A 132 7.64 14.25 -14.22
N VAL A 133 6.94 13.40 -14.98
CA VAL A 133 5.82 12.60 -14.47
C VAL A 133 6.32 11.57 -13.46
N LEU A 134 7.39 10.83 -13.76
CA LEU A 134 7.93 9.81 -12.87
C LEU A 134 8.45 10.41 -11.55
N ILE A 135 9.14 11.56 -11.59
CA ILE A 135 9.61 12.25 -10.38
C ILE A 135 8.40 12.66 -9.52
N SER A 136 7.42 13.31 -10.14
CA SER A 136 6.25 13.81 -9.41
C SER A 136 5.48 12.67 -8.74
N TYR A 137 5.33 11.54 -9.44
CA TYR A 137 4.62 10.37 -8.93
C TYR A 137 5.41 9.66 -7.84
N HIS A 138 6.73 9.52 -8.00
CA HIS A 138 7.58 8.95 -6.96
C HIS A 138 7.51 9.76 -5.65
N GLU A 139 7.67 11.09 -5.75
CA GLU A 139 7.61 11.97 -4.57
C GLU A 139 6.24 11.88 -3.89
N LEU A 140 5.16 12.04 -4.66
CA LEU A 140 3.80 12.01 -4.12
C LEU A 140 3.48 10.66 -3.47
N ALA A 141 3.79 9.54 -4.14
CA ALA A 141 3.60 8.21 -3.60
C ALA A 141 4.45 7.99 -2.34
N ASN A 142 5.70 8.44 -2.31
CA ASN A 142 6.54 8.32 -1.12
C ASN A 142 5.98 9.11 0.07
N PHE A 143 5.52 10.36 -0.13
CA PHE A 143 4.89 11.15 0.93
C PHE A 143 3.61 10.50 1.46
N HIS A 144 2.77 9.93 0.59
CA HIS A 144 1.57 9.19 1.02
C HIS A 144 1.92 7.89 1.76
N ALA A 145 2.90 7.11 1.30
CA ALA A 145 3.30 5.87 1.97
C ALA A 145 3.92 6.09 3.36
N GLN A 146 4.52 7.26 3.57
CA GLN A 146 5.04 7.73 4.86
C GLN A 146 3.97 8.38 5.76
N GLY A 147 2.74 8.57 5.25
CA GLY A 147 1.63 9.16 6.00
C GLY A 147 1.74 10.67 6.19
N GLU A 148 2.56 11.36 5.39
CA GLU A 148 2.80 12.80 5.53
C GLU A 148 1.66 13.65 4.93
N ILE A 149 0.93 13.13 3.94
CA ILE A 149 -0.12 13.86 3.22
C ILE A 149 -1.40 13.00 3.11
N PRO A 150 -2.13 12.70 4.20
CA PRO A 150 -3.39 11.97 4.07
C PRO A 150 -4.43 12.81 3.31
N CYS A 151 -5.28 12.18 2.51
CA CYS A 151 -6.39 12.88 1.85
C CYS A 151 -7.53 13.17 2.83
N SER A 152 -7.81 12.23 3.73
CA SER A 152 -8.73 12.44 4.84
C SER A 152 -8.33 11.60 6.05
N GLU A 153 -8.67 12.11 7.23
CA GLU A 153 -8.43 11.45 8.51
C GLU A 153 -9.68 11.62 9.38
N ILE A 154 -10.19 10.52 9.91
CA ILE A 154 -11.32 10.49 10.83
C ILE A 154 -10.84 9.90 12.14
N THR A 155 -10.93 10.67 13.21
CA THR A 155 -10.76 10.18 14.58
C THR A 155 -12.13 10.03 15.22
N TYR A 156 -12.43 8.82 15.68
CA TYR A 156 -13.72 8.48 16.22
C TYR A 156 -13.90 9.13 17.60
N SER A 157 -15.01 9.81 17.80
CA SER A 157 -15.39 10.26 19.14
C SER A 157 -15.82 9.07 20.01
N GLN A 158 -15.87 9.27 21.32
CA GLN A 158 -16.40 8.23 22.23
C GLN A 158 -17.86 7.88 21.93
N SER A 159 -18.65 8.82 21.39
CA SER A 159 -20.00 8.53 20.88
C SER A 159 -19.95 7.67 19.61
N ASP A 160 -19.03 7.92 18.68
CA ASP A 160 -18.93 7.12 17.44
C ASP A 160 -18.51 5.68 17.71
N LEU A 161 -17.53 5.49 18.61
CA LEU A 161 -17.16 4.17 19.11
C LEU A 161 -18.35 3.47 19.76
N LYS A 162 -19.17 4.25 20.47
CA LYS A 162 -20.46 3.85 21.04
C LYS A 162 -21.63 3.87 20.04
N GLU A 163 -21.41 3.95 18.75
CA GLU A 163 -22.46 3.75 17.76
C GLU A 163 -22.06 2.69 16.74
N SER A 164 -20.76 2.44 16.58
CA SER A 164 -20.24 1.37 15.74
C SER A 164 -20.68 0.01 16.28
N GLN A 165 -21.64 -0.60 15.58
CA GLN A 165 -22.10 -1.96 15.86
C GLN A 165 -20.96 -2.99 15.74
N ALA A 166 -20.00 -2.80 14.82
CA ALA A 166 -18.86 -3.72 14.67
C ALA A 166 -17.89 -3.65 15.86
N ILE A 167 -17.71 -2.47 16.45
CA ILE A 167 -16.92 -2.28 17.66
C ILE A 167 -17.72 -2.72 18.89
N TYR A 168 -19.05 -2.60 18.90
CA TYR A 168 -19.87 -3.16 19.98
C TYR A 168 -19.90 -4.68 20.01
N ASP A 169 -19.93 -5.33 18.85
CA ASP A 169 -19.85 -6.78 18.74
C ASP A 169 -18.48 -7.35 19.21
N ILE A 170 -17.53 -6.50 19.61
CA ILE A 170 -16.34 -6.92 20.34
C ILE A 170 -16.73 -7.71 21.59
N GLU A 171 -17.78 -7.32 22.31
CA GLU A 171 -18.17 -8.07 23.50
C GLU A 171 -18.56 -9.50 23.14
N THR A 172 -19.39 -9.69 22.12
CA THR A 172 -19.80 -11.03 21.65
C THR A 172 -18.61 -11.84 21.13
N SER A 173 -17.80 -11.26 20.25
CA SER A 173 -16.64 -11.94 19.65
C SER A 173 -15.51 -12.24 20.64
N THR A 174 -15.36 -11.40 21.68
CA THR A 174 -14.41 -11.64 22.78
C THR A 174 -15.03 -12.39 23.95
N GLN A 175 -16.31 -12.72 23.92
CA GLN A 175 -16.86 -13.73 24.82
C GLN A 175 -16.59 -15.14 24.30
N GLU A 176 -16.34 -15.34 23.01
CA GLU A 176 -15.92 -16.65 22.49
C GLU A 176 -14.52 -17.02 23.02
N GLU A 177 -14.31 -18.31 23.35
CA GLU A 177 -12.98 -18.81 23.74
C GLU A 177 -12.04 -18.86 22.53
N GLU A 178 -12.55 -19.33 21.39
CA GLU A 178 -11.86 -19.49 20.11
C GLU A 178 -12.85 -19.09 18.99
N THR A 179 -12.38 -18.39 17.96
CA THR A 179 -13.20 -18.07 16.78
C THR A 179 -13.41 -19.29 15.88
N SER A 180 -14.49 -19.32 15.11
CA SER A 180 -14.80 -20.44 14.19
C SER A 180 -13.69 -20.77 13.17
N ASP A 181 -12.86 -19.79 12.80
CA ASP A 181 -11.72 -19.94 11.90
C ASP A 181 -10.43 -20.42 12.58
N LYS A 182 -10.44 -20.55 13.92
CA LYS A 182 -9.30 -20.96 14.77
C LYS A 182 -8.07 -20.09 14.59
N TYR A 183 -8.27 -18.81 14.25
CA TYR A 183 -7.16 -17.89 14.06
C TYR A 183 -6.43 -17.63 15.38
N THR A 184 -5.09 -17.65 15.33
CA THR A 184 -4.23 -17.34 16.48
C THR A 184 -3.16 -16.34 16.09
N VAL A 185 -2.66 -15.62 17.08
CA VAL A 185 -1.63 -14.58 16.93
C VAL A 185 -0.26 -15.13 16.51
N ILE A 186 -0.07 -16.46 16.49
CA ILE A 186 1.23 -17.09 16.20
C ILE A 186 1.79 -16.65 14.85
N LYS A 187 0.96 -16.70 13.80
CA LYS A 187 1.42 -16.31 12.45
C LYS A 187 1.87 -14.85 12.40
N ASP A 188 1.23 -13.99 13.18
CA ASP A 188 1.55 -12.57 13.26
C ASP A 188 2.84 -12.32 14.06
N LEU A 189 3.07 -13.08 15.14
CA LEU A 189 4.34 -13.07 15.89
C LEU A 189 5.51 -13.56 15.04
N VAL A 190 5.34 -14.67 14.32
CA VAL A 190 6.37 -15.24 13.43
C VAL A 190 6.77 -14.24 12.34
N ARG A 191 5.81 -13.48 11.81
CA ARG A 191 6.04 -12.42 10.81
C ARG A 191 6.56 -11.12 11.42
N LYS A 192 6.77 -11.06 12.74
CA LYS A 192 7.13 -9.84 13.50
C LYS A 192 6.09 -8.71 13.40
N GLY A 193 4.87 -9.04 13.00
CA GLY A 193 3.73 -8.12 12.99
C GLY A 193 3.18 -7.85 14.38
N VAL A 194 3.49 -8.70 15.37
CA VAL A 194 3.11 -8.51 16.79
C VAL A 194 4.34 -8.46 17.68
N THR A 195 4.38 -7.53 18.63
CA THR A 195 5.39 -7.43 19.68
C THR A 195 4.76 -7.32 21.08
N MET A 196 5.55 -7.60 22.12
CA MET A 196 5.17 -7.45 23.52
C MET A 196 6.22 -6.59 24.24
N ASP A 197 5.80 -5.46 24.81
CA ASP A 197 6.67 -4.38 25.31
C ASP A 197 7.76 -3.99 24.31
N GLY A 198 7.42 -3.94 23.01
CA GLY A 198 8.34 -3.67 21.89
C GLY A 198 9.31 -4.82 21.56
N ALA A 199 9.29 -5.93 22.32
CA ALA A 199 10.14 -7.08 22.05
C ALA A 199 9.53 -8.01 21.00
N THR A 200 10.33 -8.39 20.02
CA THR A 200 9.97 -9.45 19.06
C THR A 200 10.15 -10.82 19.70
N ILE A 201 9.10 -11.64 19.66
CA ILE A 201 9.19 -13.04 20.10
C ILE A 201 9.74 -13.86 18.93
N ILE A 202 10.90 -14.47 19.13
CA ILE A 202 11.52 -15.34 18.13
C ILE A 202 10.97 -16.75 18.34
N PRO A 203 10.25 -17.33 17.36
CA PRO A 203 9.75 -18.70 17.46
C PRO A 203 10.92 -19.68 17.54
N GLY A 204 10.75 -20.77 18.29
CA GLY A 204 11.68 -21.90 18.27
C GLY A 204 11.53 -22.75 17.00
N ASN A 205 10.32 -22.81 16.45
CA ASN A 205 9.97 -23.41 15.17
C ASN A 205 8.93 -22.53 14.43
N VAL A 206 9.32 -22.02 13.27
CA VAL A 206 8.53 -21.08 12.45
C VAL A 206 7.22 -21.70 11.95
N ASP A 207 7.18 -23.02 11.80
CA ASP A 207 6.04 -23.75 11.22
C ASP A 207 5.09 -24.38 12.27
N ASP A 208 5.40 -24.24 13.57
CA ASP A 208 4.61 -24.87 14.64
C ASP A 208 3.56 -23.91 15.22
N HIS A 209 2.28 -24.26 15.05
CA HIS A 209 1.15 -23.57 15.66
C HIS A 209 0.99 -23.84 17.16
N ASN A 210 1.88 -24.62 17.78
CA ASN A 210 1.97 -24.81 19.22
C ASN A 210 3.40 -24.56 19.73
N ASP A 211 4.11 -23.62 19.10
CA ASP A 211 5.47 -23.27 19.51
C ASP A 211 5.53 -22.91 21.00
N ARG A 212 6.24 -23.73 21.77
CA ARG A 212 6.32 -23.61 23.22
C ARG A 212 6.87 -22.25 23.68
N ILE A 213 7.83 -21.68 22.94
CA ILE A 213 8.46 -20.40 23.29
C ILE A 213 7.42 -19.28 23.17
N ILE A 214 6.64 -19.28 22.09
CA ILE A 214 5.57 -18.31 21.90
C ILE A 214 4.50 -18.45 23.00
N LEU A 215 4.06 -19.68 23.29
CA LEU A 215 3.05 -19.91 24.32
C LEU A 215 3.54 -19.46 25.71
N GLU A 216 4.78 -19.80 26.07
CA GLU A 216 5.40 -19.36 27.33
C GLU A 216 5.56 -17.84 27.39
N ALA A 217 5.94 -17.19 26.29
CA ALA A 217 6.07 -15.73 26.23
C ALA A 217 4.72 -15.04 26.47
N ILE A 218 3.65 -15.49 25.79
CA ILE A 218 2.29 -14.96 25.98
C ILE A 218 1.83 -15.16 27.42
N GLN A 219 2.02 -16.35 28.00
CA GLN A 219 1.60 -16.65 29.37
C GLN A 219 2.38 -15.86 30.42
N ASN A 220 3.69 -15.70 30.24
CA ASN A 220 4.53 -14.89 31.14
C ASN A 220 4.17 -13.41 31.04
N PHE A 221 3.89 -12.93 29.83
CA PHE A 221 3.44 -11.56 29.63
C PHE A 221 2.05 -11.34 30.23
N ALA A 222 1.08 -12.21 29.99
CA ALA A 222 -0.25 -12.08 30.57
C ALA A 222 -0.31 -12.34 32.09
N GLY A 223 0.55 -13.23 32.59
CA GLY A 223 0.56 -13.68 33.99
C GLY A 223 -0.51 -14.74 34.30
N ASP A 224 -1.08 -15.38 33.29
CA ASP A 224 -2.04 -16.48 33.40
C ASP A 224 -1.87 -17.47 32.21
N LYS A 225 -2.73 -18.48 32.09
CA LYS A 225 -2.56 -19.58 31.13
C LYS A 225 -3.46 -19.45 29.91
N ILE A 226 -2.95 -19.85 28.74
CA ILE A 226 -3.68 -19.80 27.46
C ILE A 226 -4.85 -20.80 27.43
N ASP A 227 -4.68 -21.95 28.11
CA ASP A 227 -5.67 -23.02 28.22
C ASP A 227 -6.84 -22.68 29.17
N THR A 228 -6.75 -21.57 29.91
CA THR A 228 -7.81 -21.10 30.80
C THR A 228 -8.75 -20.19 30.01
N PRO A 229 -10.01 -20.60 29.79
CA PRO A 229 -10.99 -19.79 29.09
C PRO A 229 -11.09 -18.36 29.62
N HIS A 230 -11.19 -17.41 28.69
CA HIS A 230 -11.33 -15.98 28.97
C HIS A 230 -10.21 -15.36 29.85
N SER A 231 -9.08 -16.06 30.03
CA SER A 231 -7.87 -15.50 30.66
C SER A 231 -7.23 -14.44 29.76
N ARG A 232 -6.32 -13.64 30.31
CA ARG A 232 -5.61 -12.62 29.52
C ARG A 232 -4.75 -13.26 28.43
N ALA A 233 -4.06 -14.35 28.76
CA ALA A 233 -3.22 -15.11 27.83
C ALA A 233 -4.05 -15.72 26.70
N ASN A 234 -5.23 -16.30 27.03
CA ASN A 234 -6.15 -16.84 26.04
C ASN A 234 -6.62 -15.75 25.06
N LYS A 235 -6.97 -14.56 25.58
CA LYS A 235 -7.36 -13.42 24.76
C LYS A 235 -6.25 -12.92 23.86
N LEU A 236 -5.03 -12.77 24.38
CA LEU A 236 -3.87 -12.42 23.54
C LEU A 236 -3.63 -13.45 22.44
N TYR A 237 -3.77 -14.74 22.76
CA TYR A 237 -3.55 -15.84 21.83
C TYR A 237 -4.53 -15.83 20.65
N HIS A 238 -5.81 -15.54 20.90
CA HIS A 238 -6.87 -15.50 19.88
C HIS A 238 -7.18 -14.09 19.34
N PHE A 239 -6.37 -13.10 19.68
CA PHE A 239 -6.62 -11.68 19.38
C PHE A 239 -6.92 -11.42 17.90
N GLY A 240 -6.16 -12.03 16.98
CA GLY A 240 -6.31 -11.75 15.56
C GLY A 240 -7.67 -12.16 14.98
N GLY A 241 -8.21 -13.31 15.40
CA GLY A 241 -9.54 -13.74 14.99
C GLY A 241 -10.63 -12.91 15.67
N GLN A 242 -10.55 -12.83 17.00
CA GLN A 242 -11.60 -12.21 17.83
C GLN A 242 -11.76 -10.71 17.56
N PHE A 243 -10.66 -9.99 17.33
CA PHE A 243 -10.68 -8.53 17.24
C PHE A 243 -10.25 -7.99 15.88
N LEU A 244 -9.08 -8.39 15.33
CA LEU A 244 -8.58 -7.80 14.09
C LEU A 244 -9.53 -8.08 12.93
N HIS A 245 -9.88 -9.35 12.73
CA HIS A 245 -10.80 -9.77 11.69
C HIS A 245 -12.26 -9.56 12.07
N GLY A 246 -12.65 -9.92 13.30
CA GLY A 246 -14.03 -9.87 13.78
C GLY A 246 -14.64 -8.47 13.90
N SER A 247 -13.82 -7.48 14.27
CA SER A 247 -14.31 -6.13 14.60
C SER A 247 -13.58 -5.02 13.83
N LEU A 248 -12.25 -4.92 13.93
CA LEU A 248 -11.51 -3.75 13.41
C LEU A 248 -11.59 -3.63 11.88
N LEU A 249 -11.28 -4.71 11.16
CA LEU A 249 -11.35 -4.72 9.69
C LEU A 249 -12.80 -4.73 9.18
N ARG A 250 -13.74 -5.21 10.01
CA ARG A 250 -15.17 -5.15 9.72
C ARG A 250 -15.72 -3.73 9.84
N GLU A 251 -15.23 -2.95 10.80
CA GLU A 251 -15.56 -1.53 10.94
C GLU A 251 -15.11 -0.74 9.70
N PHE A 252 -13.90 -0.99 9.21
CA PHE A 252 -13.45 -0.42 7.93
C PHE A 252 -14.41 -0.76 6.79
N THR A 253 -14.79 -2.04 6.68
CA THR A 253 -15.69 -2.52 5.62
C THR A 253 -17.05 -1.85 5.69
N ASN A 254 -17.59 -1.66 6.90
CA ASN A 254 -18.92 -1.09 7.12
C ASN A 254 -18.97 0.43 6.96
N THR A 255 -17.85 1.12 7.16
CA THR A 255 -17.81 2.59 7.15
C THR A 255 -17.17 3.19 5.91
N THR A 256 -16.40 2.41 5.15
CA THR A 256 -15.75 2.91 3.94
C THR A 256 -16.72 2.96 2.76
N LYS A 257 -16.73 4.10 2.07
CA LYS A 257 -17.56 4.37 0.90
C LYS A 257 -16.73 4.93 -0.25
N LEU A 258 -16.99 4.45 -1.47
CA LEU A 258 -16.56 5.12 -2.69
C LEU A 258 -17.41 6.37 -2.94
N THR A 259 -16.73 7.49 -3.22
CA THR A 259 -17.39 8.76 -3.54
C THR A 259 -18.18 8.65 -4.85
N GLU A 260 -17.59 8.00 -5.86
CA GLU A 260 -18.28 7.68 -7.12
C GLU A 260 -19.27 6.51 -6.92
N GLY A 261 -20.52 6.71 -7.32
CA GLY A 261 -21.54 5.65 -7.33
C GLY A 261 -22.09 5.24 -5.96
N ASN A 262 -21.64 5.87 -4.86
CA ASN A 262 -22.11 5.60 -3.50
C ASN A 262 -21.99 4.12 -3.09
N ILE A 263 -20.94 3.45 -3.56
CA ILE A 263 -20.68 2.05 -3.24
C ILE A 263 -20.17 1.95 -1.79
N GLN A 264 -20.82 1.12 -0.98
CA GLN A 264 -20.47 0.82 0.41
C GLN A 264 -20.16 -0.68 0.56
N GLY A 265 -19.53 -1.06 1.67
CA GLY A 265 -19.19 -2.46 1.94
C GLY A 265 -17.92 -2.90 1.21
N LEU A 266 -16.93 -2.01 1.09
CA LEU A 266 -15.63 -2.35 0.54
C LEU A 266 -14.89 -3.28 1.49
N GLU A 267 -14.75 -4.54 1.11
CA GLU A 267 -14.00 -5.50 1.90
C GLU A 267 -12.51 -5.21 1.80
N ARG A 268 -11.83 -5.15 2.95
CA ARG A 268 -10.38 -5.24 3.05
C ARG A 268 -9.84 -6.42 2.22
N GLY A 269 -8.78 -6.15 1.47
CA GLY A 269 -7.97 -7.14 0.76
C GLY A 269 -6.71 -7.48 1.56
N ARG A 270 -5.54 -7.24 0.99
CA ARG A 270 -4.26 -7.48 1.67
C ARG A 270 -3.98 -6.36 2.68
N THR A 271 -3.58 -6.73 3.88
CA THR A 271 -3.26 -5.81 4.97
C THR A 271 -1.88 -6.13 5.54
N THR A 272 -1.09 -5.10 5.83
CA THR A 272 0.17 -5.19 6.57
C THR A 272 0.12 -4.27 7.79
N GLY A 273 1.08 -4.33 8.70
CA GLY A 273 1.11 -3.44 9.85
C GLY A 273 1.76 -4.05 11.07
N HIS A 274 1.60 -3.37 12.20
CA HIS A 274 2.20 -3.72 13.46
C HIS A 274 1.23 -3.58 14.64
N ILE A 275 1.30 -4.51 15.57
CA ILE A 275 0.57 -4.51 16.83
C ILE A 275 1.57 -4.66 17.95
N ASN A 276 1.62 -3.69 18.87
CA ASN A 276 2.44 -3.80 20.07
C ASN A 276 1.55 -3.90 21.30
N TRP A 277 1.68 -5.00 22.04
CA TRP A 277 1.06 -5.17 23.35
C TRP A 277 1.97 -4.63 24.45
N SER A 278 1.43 -3.89 25.40
CA SER A 278 2.17 -3.31 26.51
C SER A 278 1.40 -3.41 27.83
N LYS A 279 2.12 -3.20 28.95
CA LYS A 279 1.52 -3.02 30.28
C LYS A 279 1.57 -1.56 30.73
N ASP A 280 0.48 -1.07 31.28
CA ASP A 280 0.50 0.21 32.01
C ASP A 280 1.11 0.03 33.41
N SER A 281 1.28 1.14 34.15
CA SER A 281 1.80 1.14 35.52
C SER A 281 0.92 0.38 36.52
N ASN A 282 -0.35 0.11 36.17
CA ASN A 282 -1.31 -0.62 36.99
C ASN A 282 -1.39 -2.10 36.62
N GLY A 283 -0.61 -2.55 35.62
CA GLY A 283 -0.62 -3.92 35.10
C GLY A 283 -1.77 -4.22 34.12
N THR A 284 -2.49 -3.19 33.65
CA THR A 284 -3.49 -3.31 32.59
C THR A 284 -2.78 -3.55 31.25
N LEU A 285 -3.24 -4.55 30.52
CA LEU A 285 -2.74 -4.84 29.18
C LEU A 285 -3.45 -3.95 28.16
N TYR A 286 -2.68 -3.35 27.27
CA TYR A 286 -3.21 -2.61 26.13
C TYR A 286 -2.41 -2.89 24.86
N ALA A 287 -3.04 -2.76 23.70
CA ALA A 287 -2.41 -2.85 22.40
C ALA A 287 -2.49 -1.51 21.67
N THR A 288 -1.40 -1.16 21.00
CA THR A 288 -1.37 -0.14 19.94
C THR A 288 -1.30 -0.87 18.60
N VAL A 289 -2.27 -0.58 17.74
CA VAL A 289 -2.45 -1.20 16.42
C VAL A 289 -2.23 -0.15 15.35
N ASP A 290 -1.37 -0.44 14.38
CA ASP A 290 -1.16 0.34 13.17
C ASP A 290 -1.25 -0.60 11.97
N LEU A 291 -2.33 -0.51 11.19
CA LEU A 291 -2.57 -1.35 10.02
C LEU A 291 -2.65 -0.52 8.75
N LYS A 292 -2.09 -1.06 7.68
CA LYS A 292 -2.11 -0.52 6.32
C LYS A 292 -2.91 -1.46 5.42
N ILE A 293 -3.95 -0.93 4.77
CA ILE A 293 -4.77 -1.66 3.81
C ILE A 293 -4.21 -1.41 2.41
N LEU A 294 -3.65 -2.44 1.79
CA LEU A 294 -2.95 -2.34 0.49
C LEU A 294 -3.89 -2.57 -0.70
N SER A 295 -4.95 -3.35 -0.51
CA SER A 295 -6.00 -3.55 -1.50
C SER A 295 -7.37 -3.65 -0.84
N CYS A 296 -8.43 -3.39 -1.60
CA CYS A 296 -9.80 -3.67 -1.19
C CYS A 296 -10.58 -4.31 -2.34
N SER A 297 -11.75 -4.84 -2.03
CA SER A 297 -12.60 -5.52 -3.02
C SER A 297 -14.07 -5.20 -2.80
N TYR A 298 -14.84 -5.33 -3.86
CA TYR A 298 -16.27 -5.12 -3.86
C TYR A 298 -16.94 -6.22 -4.66
N ALA A 299 -17.95 -6.85 -4.07
CA ALA A 299 -18.89 -7.71 -4.76
C ALA A 299 -20.26 -7.02 -4.73
N ASP A 300 -20.93 -6.90 -5.88
CA ASP A 300 -22.26 -6.32 -5.92
C ASP A 300 -23.26 -7.27 -5.23
N PRO A 301 -23.87 -6.88 -4.09
CA PRO A 301 -24.82 -7.74 -3.40
C PRO A 301 -26.10 -8.00 -4.21
N SER A 302 -26.40 -7.14 -5.21
CA SER A 302 -27.59 -7.22 -6.04
C SER A 302 -27.37 -8.06 -7.31
N ASP A 303 -26.13 -8.26 -7.72
CA ASP A 303 -25.76 -9.06 -8.89
C ASP A 303 -24.67 -10.08 -8.55
N THR A 304 -25.11 -11.29 -8.20
CA THR A 304 -24.21 -12.41 -7.88
C THR A 304 -23.44 -12.95 -9.08
N ASN A 305 -23.75 -12.52 -10.31
CA ASN A 305 -23.02 -12.92 -11.52
C ASN A 305 -21.92 -11.93 -11.89
N SER A 306 -21.92 -10.72 -11.30
CA SER A 306 -20.87 -9.74 -11.53
C SER A 306 -19.57 -10.20 -10.84
N PRO A 307 -18.42 -10.18 -11.55
CA PRO A 307 -17.16 -10.55 -10.95
C PRO A 307 -16.80 -9.58 -9.81
N GLN A 308 -16.13 -10.10 -8.79
CA GLN A 308 -15.59 -9.29 -7.70
C GLN A 308 -14.58 -8.29 -8.27
N ARG A 309 -14.79 -7.01 -7.95
CA ARG A 309 -13.92 -5.91 -8.35
C ARG A 309 -12.85 -5.73 -7.31
N ILE A 310 -11.59 -5.62 -7.71
CA ILE A 310 -10.46 -5.46 -6.79
C ILE A 310 -9.80 -4.13 -7.08
N PHE A 311 -9.50 -3.38 -6.02
CA PHE A 311 -8.93 -2.05 -6.10
C PHE A 311 -7.58 -1.96 -5.40
N ALA A 312 -6.71 -1.12 -5.94
CA ALA A 312 -5.42 -0.77 -5.37
C ALA A 312 -5.07 0.69 -5.68
N MET A 313 -4.07 1.23 -4.98
CA MET A 313 -3.51 2.54 -5.31
C MET A 313 -2.77 2.48 -6.65
N ALA A 314 -2.99 3.49 -7.49
CA ALA A 314 -2.26 3.70 -8.73
C ALA A 314 -0.84 4.21 -8.48
N SER A 315 -0.02 4.22 -9.53
CA SER A 315 1.37 4.69 -9.47
C SER A 315 1.51 6.16 -9.09
N ASP A 316 0.46 6.97 -9.20
CA ASP A 316 0.49 8.38 -8.77
C ASP A 316 0.40 8.55 -7.25
N GLY A 317 0.12 7.47 -6.52
CA GLY A 317 0.03 7.46 -5.07
C GLY A 317 -1.24 8.08 -4.50
N ILE A 318 -2.20 8.50 -5.32
CA ILE A 318 -3.44 9.16 -4.85
C ILE A 318 -4.71 8.61 -5.49
N SER A 319 -4.63 8.10 -6.71
CA SER A 319 -5.78 7.52 -7.39
C SER A 319 -5.97 6.05 -7.01
N LEU A 320 -7.22 5.66 -6.82
CA LEU A 320 -7.69 4.30 -6.67
C LEU A 320 -8.11 3.77 -8.04
N ILE A 321 -7.54 2.62 -8.43
CA ILE A 321 -7.84 1.95 -9.70
C ILE A 321 -8.43 0.56 -9.44
N GLU A 322 -9.31 0.12 -10.34
CA GLU A 322 -9.76 -1.26 -10.40
C GLU A 322 -8.80 -2.07 -11.27
N LEU A 323 -8.36 -3.20 -10.73
CA LEU A 323 -7.37 -4.07 -11.35
C LEU A 323 -8.05 -4.98 -12.36
N ASN A 324 -7.49 -5.03 -13.57
CA ASN A 324 -7.80 -6.09 -14.52
C ASN A 324 -6.98 -7.37 -14.23
N ASP A 325 -7.28 -8.46 -14.93
CA ASP A 325 -6.63 -9.78 -14.70
C ASP A 325 -5.10 -9.74 -14.78
N ASN A 326 -4.54 -8.94 -15.69
CA ASN A 326 -3.08 -8.84 -15.86
C ASN A 326 -2.43 -8.07 -14.70
N GLU A 327 -3.10 -7.04 -14.22
CA GLU A 327 -2.62 -6.19 -13.12
C GLU A 327 -2.77 -6.91 -11.78
N LEU A 328 -3.86 -7.67 -11.61
CA LEU A 328 -4.21 -8.35 -10.38
C LEU A 328 -3.09 -9.27 -9.87
N ALA A 329 -2.57 -10.15 -10.73
CA ALA A 329 -1.51 -11.09 -10.32
C ALA A 329 -0.25 -10.36 -9.84
N LYS A 330 0.16 -9.31 -10.57
CA LYS A 330 1.32 -8.47 -10.22
C LYS A 330 1.10 -7.77 -8.89
N THR A 331 -0.02 -7.06 -8.75
CA THR A 331 -0.33 -6.29 -7.54
C THR A 331 -0.48 -7.20 -6.32
N MET A 332 -1.09 -8.38 -6.46
CA MET A 332 -1.19 -9.33 -5.36
C MET A 332 0.17 -9.85 -4.89
N GLU A 333 1.11 -10.08 -5.82
CA GLU A 333 2.47 -10.46 -5.46
C GLU A 333 3.22 -9.31 -4.79
N GLN A 334 3.06 -8.07 -5.28
CA GLN A 334 3.64 -6.89 -4.63
C GLN A 334 3.11 -6.71 -3.20
N CYS A 335 1.79 -6.81 -3.00
CA CYS A 335 1.18 -6.77 -1.68
C CYS A 335 1.68 -7.91 -0.78
N ARG A 336 1.87 -9.12 -1.33
CA ARG A 336 2.44 -10.25 -0.57
C ARG A 336 3.82 -9.89 -0.02
N ARG A 337 4.69 -9.30 -0.85
CA ARG A 337 6.06 -8.90 -0.47
C ARG A 337 6.08 -7.88 0.67
N GLU A 338 5.20 -6.89 0.64
CA GLU A 338 4.99 -5.93 1.75
C GLU A 338 4.51 -6.64 3.02
N VAL A 339 3.54 -7.55 2.91
CA VAL A 339 2.99 -8.30 4.07
C VAL A 339 4.05 -9.20 4.71
N THR A 340 4.98 -9.75 3.93
CA THR A 340 6.08 -10.57 4.42
C THR A 340 7.29 -9.78 4.88
N GLY A 341 7.31 -8.46 4.68
CA GLY A 341 8.47 -7.60 4.97
C GLY A 341 9.65 -7.80 4.02
N GLU A 342 9.44 -8.40 2.83
CA GLU A 342 10.45 -8.46 1.76
C GLU A 342 10.66 -7.08 1.14
N THR A 343 9.63 -6.24 1.18
CA THR A 343 9.68 -4.81 0.89
C THR A 343 9.00 -4.07 2.04
N GLU A 344 9.35 -2.80 2.23
CA GLU A 344 8.78 -1.96 3.28
C GLU A 344 8.42 -0.59 2.69
N ASN A 345 7.16 -0.18 2.88
CA ASN A 345 6.64 1.10 2.40
C ASN A 345 6.83 1.32 0.89
N ASN A 346 6.88 0.24 0.11
CA ASN A 346 7.03 0.31 -1.34
C ASN A 346 5.70 0.51 -2.08
N ILE A 347 4.58 0.37 -1.36
CA ILE A 347 3.22 0.52 -1.86
C ILE A 347 2.51 1.57 -0.99
N VAL A 348 1.82 2.51 -1.64
CA VAL A 348 0.93 3.42 -0.93
C VAL A 348 -0.29 2.65 -0.44
N PRO A 349 -0.58 2.61 0.88
CA PRO A 349 -1.79 1.96 1.35
C PRO A 349 -3.01 2.79 0.95
N ILE A 350 -4.10 2.11 0.60
CA ILE A 350 -5.40 2.74 0.35
C ILE A 350 -5.87 3.50 1.60
N ALA A 351 -5.71 2.85 2.76
CA ALA A 351 -6.09 3.39 4.05
C ALA A 351 -5.17 2.88 5.15
N GLU A 352 -5.08 3.63 6.23
CA GLU A 352 -4.39 3.27 7.46
C GLU A 352 -5.37 3.28 8.62
N ILE A 353 -5.32 2.27 9.47
CA ILE A 353 -6.13 2.16 10.68
C ILE A 353 -5.19 2.19 11.87
N LYS A 354 -5.43 3.13 12.78
CA LYS A 354 -4.76 3.19 14.08
C LYS A 354 -5.77 2.97 15.18
N ALA A 355 -5.48 2.07 16.08
CA ALA A 355 -6.35 1.79 17.21
C ALA A 355 -5.56 1.57 18.50
N LYS A 356 -6.17 1.96 19.62
CA LYS A 356 -5.72 1.59 20.95
C LYS A 356 -6.79 0.75 21.63
N ILE A 357 -6.36 -0.39 22.16
CA ILE A 357 -7.25 -1.41 22.70
C ILE A 357 -6.80 -1.72 24.11
N GLU A 358 -7.73 -1.71 25.04
CA GLU A 358 -7.49 -2.07 26.43
C GLU A 358 -8.13 -3.44 26.70
N MET A 359 -7.43 -4.26 27.46
CA MET A 359 -8.00 -5.49 28.00
C MET A 359 -8.63 -5.17 29.36
N VAL A 360 -9.95 -5.29 29.44
CA VAL A 360 -10.74 -4.96 30.63
C VAL A 360 -11.48 -6.19 31.13
N LYS A 361 -11.85 -6.20 32.41
CA LYS A 361 -12.74 -7.24 32.93
C LYS A 361 -14.13 -7.06 32.33
N ASN A 362 -14.79 -8.16 31.98
CA ASN A 362 -16.18 -8.13 31.55
C ASN A 362 -17.11 -7.67 32.70
N GLU A 363 -18.32 -7.24 32.36
CA GLU A 363 -19.29 -6.69 33.34
C GLU A 363 -19.69 -7.70 34.42
N THR A 364 -19.68 -8.99 34.08
CA THR A 364 -19.98 -10.11 35.00
C THR A 364 -18.81 -10.48 35.91
N GLY A 365 -17.59 -9.97 35.63
CA GLY A 365 -16.36 -10.28 36.35
C GLY A 365 -15.80 -11.69 36.13
N THR A 366 -16.37 -12.47 35.20
CA THR A 366 -15.98 -13.86 34.93
C THR A 366 -14.80 -14.02 33.98
N GLY A 367 -14.33 -12.94 33.34
CA GLY A 367 -13.25 -13.00 32.36
C GLY A 367 -12.81 -11.63 31.84
N TYR A 368 -12.02 -11.64 30.78
CA TYR A 368 -11.52 -10.43 30.12
C TYR A 368 -12.10 -10.26 28.71
N MET A 369 -12.31 -9.00 28.32
CA MET A 369 -12.76 -8.59 26.99
C MET A 369 -11.85 -7.46 26.46
N PHE A 370 -11.93 -7.20 25.16
CA PHE A 370 -11.28 -6.04 24.57
C PHE A 370 -12.21 -4.83 24.58
N LYS A 371 -11.62 -3.65 24.73
CA LYS A 371 -12.31 -2.37 24.60
C LYS A 371 -11.46 -1.43 23.77
N VAL A 372 -12.04 -0.88 22.70
CA VAL A 372 -11.37 0.14 21.90
C VAL A 372 -11.48 1.48 22.63
N SER A 373 -10.34 2.09 22.93
CA SER A 373 -10.26 3.40 23.57
C SER A 373 -10.07 4.52 22.54
N GLU A 374 -9.32 4.24 21.48
CA GLU A 374 -9.00 5.18 20.40
C GLU A 374 -9.08 4.46 19.06
N PHE A 375 -9.63 5.12 18.04
CA PHE A 375 -9.72 4.60 16.69
C PHE A 375 -9.65 5.73 15.67
N THR A 376 -8.75 5.58 14.71
CA THR A 376 -8.53 6.54 13.64
C THR A 376 -8.40 5.79 12.33
N THR A 377 -9.09 6.28 11.30
CA THR A 377 -8.92 5.80 9.92
C THR A 377 -8.42 6.94 9.05
N LYS A 378 -7.33 6.73 8.33
CA LYS A 378 -6.78 7.65 7.33
C LYS A 378 -6.98 7.06 5.94
N TYR A 379 -7.37 7.88 4.98
CA TYR A 379 -7.46 7.49 3.57
C TYR A 379 -6.43 8.29 2.75
N ASN A 380 -5.70 7.59 1.89
CA ASN A 380 -4.71 8.19 1.00
C ASN A 380 -5.24 8.46 -0.40
N THR A 381 -6.56 8.36 -0.59
CA THR A 381 -7.23 8.70 -1.84
C THR A 381 -8.48 9.53 -1.58
N PRO A 382 -8.79 10.55 -2.41
CA PRO A 382 -10.04 11.29 -2.32
C PRO A 382 -11.25 10.48 -2.82
N GLN A 383 -11.03 9.31 -3.43
CA GLN A 383 -12.09 8.45 -3.91
C GLN A 383 -12.75 7.65 -2.80
N LEU A 384 -12.16 7.63 -1.60
CA LEU A 384 -12.72 6.99 -0.42
C LEU A 384 -13.02 7.99 0.68
N VAL A 385 -14.16 7.79 1.32
CA VAL A 385 -14.60 8.55 2.50
C VAL A 385 -15.18 7.59 3.52
N SER A 386 -15.13 7.97 4.80
CA SER A 386 -15.88 7.29 5.85
C SER A 386 -17.31 7.83 5.91
N THR A 387 -18.28 6.95 6.15
CA THR A 387 -19.65 7.35 6.54
C THR A 387 -19.70 8.01 7.92
N LYS A 388 -18.64 7.87 8.72
CA LYS A 388 -18.44 8.56 9.99
C LYS A 388 -17.69 9.89 9.84
N ALA A 389 -17.25 10.23 8.63
CA ALA A 389 -16.74 11.57 8.40
C ALA A 389 -17.87 12.57 8.66
N PRO A 390 -17.63 13.68 9.38
CA PRO A 390 -18.62 14.74 9.46
C PRO A 390 -18.97 15.15 8.03
N GLU A 391 -20.26 15.34 7.74
CA GLU A 391 -20.67 15.81 6.41
C GLU A 391 -19.78 17.01 6.06
N PRO A 392 -19.20 17.05 4.85
CA PRO A 392 -18.59 18.30 4.41
C PRO A 392 -19.65 19.36 4.61
N MET A 393 -19.32 20.44 5.31
CA MET A 393 -20.21 21.60 5.41
C MET A 393 -20.38 22.20 4.00
N GLU A 394 -21.17 21.54 3.15
CA GLU A 394 -21.66 22.11 1.92
C GLU A 394 -22.69 23.17 2.30
N ASN A 395 -22.24 24.42 2.29
CA ASN A 395 -23.06 25.60 2.04
C ASN A 395 -24.22 25.87 3.03
N LEU A 396 -23.90 26.10 4.30
CA LEU A 396 -24.76 26.92 5.17
C LEU A 396 -24.75 28.43 4.81
N LEU A 397 -24.01 28.84 3.77
CA LEU A 397 -23.95 30.23 3.27
C LEU A 397 -24.77 30.49 1.99
N TYR A 398 -25.48 29.51 1.43
CA TYR A 398 -26.45 29.74 0.34
C TYR A 398 -27.86 29.26 0.71
N LYS A 399 -28.33 29.69 1.87
CA LYS A 399 -29.77 29.83 2.16
C LYS A 399 -30.03 31.24 2.65
N THR A 400 -30.06 32.21 1.73
CA THR A 400 -30.92 33.42 1.75
C THR A 400 -30.56 34.35 0.59
N MET A 401 -31.30 34.29 -0.50
CA MET A 401 -32.31 35.29 -0.90
C MET A 401 -33.07 34.77 -2.13
#